data_AF-A0A2A5SZA1-F1
#
_entry.id   AF-A0A2A5SZA1-F1
#
_cell.length_a   1.000
_cell.length_b   1.000
_cell.length_c   1.000
_cell.angle_alpha   90.00
_cell.angle_beta   90.00
_cell.angle_gamma   90.00
#
_symmetry.space_group_name_H-M   'P 1'
#
loop_
_entity.id
_entity.type
_entity.pdbx_description
1 polymer ?
#
loop_
_entity_poly.entity_id
_entity_poly.type
_entity_poly.pdbx_seq_one_letter_code
_entity_poly.pdbx_strand_id
1 'polypeptide(L)' 'MFYGFKLHLIINDQGSIILVKVTIANVNDRKLVSKMAEELWGCLYGDKGYISDLL' A
#
# COMPACT_ATOMS: atom_id res chain seq x y z
N MET A 1 -5.38 7.01 -22.42
CA MET A 1 -6.17 7.53 -21.29
C MET A 1 -6.33 6.40 -20.29
N PHE A 2 -5.71 6.49 -19.11
CA PHE A 2 -5.88 5.47 -18.07
C PHE A 2 -7.12 5.79 -17.26
N TYR A 3 -8.12 4.92 -17.32
CA TYR A 3 -9.31 4.97 -16.47
C TYR A 3 -9.23 3.83 -15.46
N GLY A 4 -9.12 4.19 -14.19
CA GLY A 4 -9.05 3.22 -13.10
C GLY A 4 -8.55 3.85 -11.82
N PHE A 5 -8.81 3.18 -10.71
CA PHE A 5 -8.27 3.50 -9.40
C PHE A 5 -7.66 2.25 -8.78
N LYS A 6 -6.76 2.45 -7.83
CA LYS A 6 -6.19 1.41 -6.98
C LYS A 6 -6.68 1.62 -5.56
N LEU A 7 -7.04 0.53 -4.92
CA LEU A 7 -7.44 0.48 -3.52
C LEU A 7 -6.33 -0.20 -2.72
N HIS A 8 -5.83 0.49 -1.69
CA HIS A 8 -4.81 0.01 -0.78
C HIS A 8 -5.42 -0.19 0.60
N LEU A 9 -5.27 -1.38 1.16
CA LEU A 9 -5.73 -1.74 2.51
C LEU A 9 -4.55 -2.19 3.36
N ILE A 10 -4.52 -1.75 4.60
CA ILE A 10 -3.70 -2.33 5.67
C ILE A 10 -4.65 -2.91 6.71
N ILE A 11 -4.43 -4.18 7.04
CA ILE A 11 -5.26 -4.96 7.95
C ILE A 11 -4.36 -5.47 9.07
N ASN A 12 -4.82 -5.40 10.32
CA ASN A 12 -4.09 -6.00 11.44
C ASN A 12 -4.24 -7.54 11.45
N ASP A 13 -3.50 -8.19 12.33
CA ASP A 13 -3.54 -9.64 12.54
C ASP A 13 -4.92 -10.15 13.01
N GLN A 14 -5.76 -9.26 13.56
CA GLN A 14 -7.14 -9.55 13.98
C GLN A 14 -8.17 -9.37 12.85
N GLY A 15 -7.74 -9.04 11.63
CA GLY A 15 -8.62 -8.83 10.47
C GLY A 15 -9.32 -7.46 10.44
N SER A 16 -8.96 -6.53 11.32
CA SER A 16 -9.48 -5.16 11.32
C SER A 16 -8.73 -4.29 10.33
N ILE A 17 -9.47 -3.48 9.56
CA ILE A 17 -8.90 -2.50 8.63
C ILE A 17 -8.33 -1.33 9.44
N ILE A 18 -7.02 -1.13 9.34
CA ILE A 18 -6.30 -0.03 10.01
C ILE A 18 -6.29 1.21 9.10
N LEU A 19 -6.07 1.01 7.80
CA LEU A 19 -5.89 2.10 6.85
C LEU A 19 -6.44 1.74 5.48
N VAL A 20 -7.10 2.71 4.83
CA VAL A 20 -7.60 2.61 3.46
C VAL A 20 -7.11 3.81 2.66
N LYS A 21 -6.58 3.56 1.47
CA LYS A 21 -6.23 4.62 0.53
C LYS A 21 -6.70 4.29 -0.87
N VAL A 22 -7.37 5.23 -1.50
CA VAL A 22 -7.71 5.17 -2.92
C VAL A 22 -6.79 6.10 -3.70
N THR A 23 -6.22 5.61 -4.79
CA THR A 23 -5.38 6.39 -5.70
C THR A 23 -5.80 6.20 -7.14
N ILE A 24 -5.47 7.15 -8.00
CA ILE A 24 -5.70 7.01 -9.44
C ILE A 24 -4.76 5.92 -9.97
N ALA A 25 -5.17 5.13 -10.97
CA ALA A 25 -4.40 3.99 -11.47
C ALA A 25 -2.95 4.32 -11.89
N ASN A 26 -2.68 5.56 -12.30
CA ASN A 26 -1.35 6.00 -12.72
C ASN A 26 -0.41 6.37 -11.56
N VAL A 27 -0.86 6.29 -10.31
CA VAL A 27 -0.02 6.57 -9.14
C VAL A 27 0.91 5.39 -8.88
N ASN A 28 2.19 5.69 -8.62
CA ASN A 28 3.20 4.70 -8.24
C ASN A 28 3.00 4.29 -6.78
N ASP A 29 2.75 3.00 -6.56
CA ASP A 29 2.33 2.43 -5.27
C ASP A 29 3.45 2.37 -4.23
N ARG A 30 4.72 2.35 -4.66
CA ARG A 30 5.87 2.15 -3.73
C ARG A 30 6.01 3.28 -2.71
N LYS A 31 5.96 4.53 -3.19
CA LYS A 31 6.01 5.72 -2.32
C LYS A 31 4.77 5.81 -1.42
N LEU A 32 3.63 5.35 -1.93
CA LEU A 32 2.38 5.36 -1.18
C LEU A 32 2.43 4.37 -0.01
N VAL A 33 2.87 3.14 -0.25
CA VAL A 33 2.95 2.10 0.78
C VAL A 33 3.96 2.45 1.86
N SER A 34 5.13 2.99 1.51
CA SER A 34 6.09 3.48 2.50
C SER A 34 5.47 4.54 3.41
N LYS A 35 4.75 5.52 2.83
CA LYS A 35 4.08 6.58 3.60
C LYS A 35 2.94 6.06 4.47
N MET A 36 2.20 5.05 4.01
CA MET A 36 1.14 4.41 4.80
C MET A 36 1.71 3.59 5.97
N ALA A 37 2.96 3.13 5.86
CA ALA A 37 3.64 2.35 6.89
C ALA A 37 4.39 3.22 7.92
N GLU A 38 4.66 4.49 7.65
CA GLU A 38 5.40 5.40 8.56
C GLU A 38 4.79 5.51 9.97
N GLU A 39 3.46 5.41 10.06
CA GLU A 39 2.73 5.51 11.34
C GLU A 39 2.46 4.14 11.98
N LEU A 40 2.92 3.04 11.36
CA LEU A 40 2.71 1.68 11.84
C LEU A 40 3.99 1.13 12.47
N TRP A 41 3.82 0.25 13.46
CA TRP A 41 4.92 -0.43 14.13
C TRP A 41 4.74 -1.96 14.03
N GLY A 42 5.84 -2.69 14.08
CA GLY A 42 5.85 -4.15 13.94
C GLY A 42 6.20 -4.63 12.54
N CYS A 43 5.79 -5.85 12.20
CA CYS A 43 6.10 -6.48 10.92
C CYS A 43 4.99 -6.19 9.90
N LEU A 44 5.34 -5.58 8.77
CA LEU A 44 4.44 -5.38 7.63
C LEU A 44 4.67 -6.49 6.61
N TYR A 45 3.60 -7.18 6.21
CA TYR A 45 3.64 -8.24 5.20
C TYR A 45 2.87 -7.77 3.96
N GLY A 46 3.43 -7.99 2.78
CA GLY A 46 2.82 -7.56 1.52
C GLY A 46 3.48 -8.22 0.32
N ASP A 47 2.95 -7.91 -0.87
CA ASP A 47 3.49 -8.39 -2.13
C ASP A 47 4.93 -7.91 -2.39
N LYS A 48 5.72 -8.73 -3.10
CA LYS A 48 7.10 -8.42 -3.44
C LYS A 48 7.24 -7.12 -4.23
N GLY A 49 6.26 -6.77 -5.07
CA GLY A 49 6.24 -5.54 -5.86
C GLY A 49 6.27 -4.25 -5.03
N TYR A 50 5.92 -4.32 -3.73
CA TYR A 50 6.03 -3.21 -2.80
C TYR A 50 7.44 -3.02 -2.21
N ILE A 51 8.28 -4.05 -2.24
CA ILE A 51 9.60 -4.08 -1.58
C ILE A 51 10.73 -3.75 -2.56
N SER A 52 10.62 -4.21 -3.81
CA SER A 52 11.72 -4.06 -4.76
C SER A 52 11.67 -2.71 -5.48
N ASP A 53 12.71 -1.90 -5.32
CA ASP A 53 13.15 -1.04 -6.41
C ASP A 53 13.49 -1.94 -7.60
N LEU A 54 13.03 -1.53 -8.78
CA LEU A 54 13.41 -2.22 -9.99
C LEU A 54 14.91 -1.96 -10.12
N LEU A 55 15.72 -2.99 -9.90
CA LEU A 55 17.13 -2.97 -10.29
C LEU A 55 17.20 -2.80 -11.81
#